data_AF-U1MKK9-F1
#
_entry.id   AF-U1MKK9-F1
#
_cell.length_a   1.000
_cell.length_b   1.000
_cell.length_c   1.000
_cell.angle_alpha   90.00
_cell.angle_beta   90.00
_cell.angle_gamma   90.00
#
_symmetry.space_group_name_H-M   'P 1'
#
loop_
_entity.id
_entity.type
_entity.pdbx_description
1 polymer ?
#
loop_
_entity_poly.entity_id
_entity_poly.type
_entity_poly.pdbx_seq_one_letter_code
_entity_poly.pdbx_strand_id
1 'polypeptide(L)'
;MNHIWIVYLSVFGFVTIACFAGAYRARRAVDSEFRTGLMWLFTLTGVWSLTTTARIAIPDMRVDTALRIGGLIIGLASIGAWLYVASAYAGFSYHRSRVNRTLALVIYLGIVIAKVTNPIHNLYFIPTQEALPFVHLSFNPGPLYWFV
;
A
#
# COMPACT_ATOMS: atom_id res chain seq x y z
N MET A 1 -3.88 -15.14 25.07
CA MET A 1 -3.75 -14.52 23.74
C MET A 1 -4.41 -13.16 23.77
N ASN A 2 -3.75 -12.12 23.26
CA ASN A 2 -4.34 -10.78 23.21
C ASN A 2 -5.45 -10.75 22.14
N HIS A 3 -6.70 -10.56 22.56
CA HIS A 3 -7.87 -10.51 21.67
C HIS A 3 -7.76 -9.39 20.63
N ILE A 4 -7.12 -8.26 20.98
CA ILE A 4 -6.89 -7.14 20.07
C ILE A 4 -5.99 -7.59 18.92
N TRP A 5 -4.89 -8.27 19.22
CA TRP A 5 -3.96 -8.78 18.20
C TRP A 5 -4.67 -9.73 17.21
N ILE A 6 -5.52 -10.63 17.71
CA ILE A 6 -6.29 -11.56 16.87
C ILE A 6 -7.25 -10.79 15.95
N VAL A 7 -7.94 -9.78 16.48
CA VAL A 7 -8.86 -8.95 15.68
C VAL A 7 -8.10 -8.27 14.54
N TYR A 8 -6.98 -7.59 14.84
CA TYR A 8 -6.18 -6.93 13.81
C TYR A 8 -5.69 -7.92 12.74
N LEU A 9 -5.12 -9.06 13.18
CA LEU A 9 -4.64 -10.10 12.28
C LEU A 9 -5.76 -10.65 11.38
N SER A 10 -6.94 -10.90 11.95
CA SER A 10 -8.09 -11.45 11.23
C SER A 10 -8.67 -10.46 10.23
N VAL A 11 -8.78 -9.18 10.62
CA VAL A 11 -9.32 -8.13 9.75
C VAL A 11 -8.40 -7.91 8.55
N PHE A 12 -7.10 -7.69 8.76
CA PHE A 12 -6.17 -7.46 7.66
C PHE A 12 -5.98 -8.73 6.80
N GLY A 13 -5.95 -9.92 7.42
CA GLY A 13 -5.91 -11.19 6.70
C GLY A 13 -7.15 -11.40 5.82
N PHE A 14 -8.34 -11.13 6.36
CA PHE A 14 -9.59 -11.19 5.61
C PHE A 14 -9.61 -10.18 4.45
N VAL A 15 -9.20 -8.93 4.69
CA VAL A 15 -9.12 -7.88 3.65
C VAL A 15 -8.16 -8.29 2.55
N THR A 16 -7.00 -8.88 2.88
CA THR A 16 -6.07 -9.42 1.88
C THR A 16 -6.74 -10.45 0.98
N ILE A 17 -7.44 -11.44 1.57
CA ILE A 17 -8.15 -12.48 0.81
C ILE A 17 -9.26 -11.86 -0.04
N ALA A 18 -10.06 -10.98 0.54
CA ALA A 18 -11.17 -10.31 -0.14
C ALA A 18 -10.67 -9.47 -1.33
N CYS A 19 -9.57 -8.75 -1.18
CA CYS A 19 -8.93 -7.99 -2.26
C CYS A 19 -8.45 -8.91 -3.39
N PHE A 20 -7.75 -10.01 -3.09
CA PHE A 20 -7.31 -10.94 -4.14
C PHE A 20 -8.49 -11.67 -4.82
N ALA A 21 -9.53 -12.02 -4.08
CA ALA A 21 -10.78 -12.51 -4.65
C ALA A 21 -11.44 -11.46 -5.55
N GLY A 22 -11.43 -10.19 -5.13
CA GLY A 22 -11.86 -9.03 -5.93
C GLY A 22 -11.08 -8.89 -7.23
N ALA A 23 -9.75 -9.00 -7.18
CA ALA A 23 -8.88 -8.97 -8.35
C ALA A 23 -9.18 -10.14 -9.32
N TYR A 24 -9.42 -11.34 -8.79
CA TYR A 24 -9.84 -12.49 -9.60
C TYR A 24 -11.21 -12.25 -10.26
N ARG A 25 -12.19 -11.73 -9.50
CA ARG A 25 -13.53 -11.40 -10.03
C ARG A 25 -13.50 -10.27 -11.05
N ALA A 26 -12.62 -9.28 -10.87
CA ALA A 26 -12.46 -8.14 -11.78
C ALA A 26 -12.14 -8.59 -13.22
N ARG A 27 -11.52 -9.76 -13.40
CA ARG A 27 -11.24 -10.36 -14.72
C ARG A 27 -12.49 -10.53 -15.59
N ARG A 28 -13.69 -10.58 -14.99
CA ARG A 28 -14.97 -10.71 -15.69
C ARG A 28 -15.58 -9.39 -16.15
N ALA A 29 -14.96 -8.24 -15.84
CA ALA A 29 -15.43 -6.96 -16.35
C ALA A 29 -15.30 -6.91 -17.89
N VAL A 30 -16.34 -6.36 -18.54
CA VAL A 30 -16.47 -6.32 -20.00
C VAL A 30 -15.47 -5.34 -20.62
N ASP A 31 -15.40 -4.13 -20.08
CA ASP A 31 -14.45 -3.12 -20.54
C ASP A 31 -13.01 -3.49 -20.13
N SER A 32 -12.12 -3.54 -21.12
CA SER A 32 -10.77 -4.10 -20.96
C SER A 32 -9.85 -3.20 -20.13
N GLU A 33 -10.02 -1.89 -20.24
CA GLU A 33 -9.22 -0.91 -19.49
C GLU A 33 -9.71 -0.85 -18.05
N PHE A 34 -11.01 -0.67 -17.83
CA PHE A 34 -11.61 -0.72 -16.51
C PHE A 34 -11.27 -2.01 -15.76
N ARG A 35 -11.33 -3.16 -16.45
CA ARG A 35 -10.87 -4.46 -15.92
C ARG A 35 -9.43 -4.39 -15.45
N THR A 36 -8.52 -3.88 -16.27
CA THR A 36 -7.08 -3.81 -15.97
C THR A 36 -6.82 -2.92 -14.76
N GLY A 37 -7.43 -1.75 -14.72
CA GLY A 37 -7.34 -0.84 -13.58
C GLY A 37 -7.84 -1.50 -12.29
N LEU A 38 -9.01 -2.14 -12.35
CA LEU A 38 -9.65 -2.75 -11.18
C LEU A 38 -8.83 -3.94 -10.66
N MET A 39 -8.26 -4.76 -11.56
CA MET A 39 -7.33 -5.83 -11.19
C MET A 39 -6.11 -5.29 -10.44
N TRP A 40 -5.47 -4.24 -10.95
CA TRP A 40 -4.29 -3.65 -10.29
C TRP A 40 -4.65 -2.99 -8.97
N LEU A 41 -5.77 -2.28 -8.90
CA LEU A 41 -6.24 -1.65 -7.67
C LEU A 41 -6.42 -2.69 -6.57
N PHE A 42 -7.20 -3.74 -6.82
CA PHE A 42 -7.41 -4.81 -5.84
C PHE A 42 -6.12 -5.57 -5.50
N THR A 43 -5.25 -5.82 -6.47
CA THR A 43 -3.98 -6.52 -6.22
C THR A 43 -3.09 -5.69 -5.31
N LEU A 44 -2.90 -4.40 -5.60
CA LEU A 44 -2.06 -3.51 -4.81
C LEU A 44 -2.63 -3.29 -3.41
N THR A 45 -3.93 -3.07 -3.26
CA THR A 45 -4.57 -2.96 -1.94
C THR A 45 -4.47 -4.28 -1.15
N GLY A 46 -4.60 -5.43 -1.81
CA GLY A 46 -4.43 -6.74 -1.19
C GLY A 46 -3.00 -6.99 -0.71
N VAL A 47 -2.00 -6.64 -1.52
CA VAL A 47 -0.58 -6.71 -1.14
C VAL A 47 -0.27 -5.73 -0.01
N TRP A 48 -0.80 -4.51 -0.05
CA TRP A 48 -0.68 -3.55 1.06
C TRP A 48 -1.24 -4.13 2.37
N SER A 49 -2.45 -4.67 2.34
CA SER A 49 -3.07 -5.33 3.50
C SER A 49 -2.24 -6.54 3.97
N LEU A 50 -1.65 -7.29 3.04
CA LEU A 50 -0.79 -8.44 3.36
C LEU A 50 0.48 -7.99 4.09
N THR A 51 1.12 -6.89 3.66
CA THR A 51 2.27 -6.33 4.39
C THR A 51 1.90 -5.96 5.82
N THR A 52 0.73 -5.35 6.04
CA THR A 52 0.24 -5.03 7.39
C THR A 52 -0.03 -6.31 8.21
N THR A 53 -0.67 -7.32 7.61
CA THR A 53 -0.91 -8.60 8.28
C THR A 53 0.41 -9.27 8.71
N ALA A 54 1.40 -9.30 7.81
CA ALA A 54 2.71 -9.91 8.07
C ALA A 54 3.48 -9.16 9.17
N ARG A 55 3.39 -7.82 9.23
CA ARG A 55 3.98 -7.01 10.30
C ARG A 55 3.43 -7.36 11.67
N ILE A 56 2.12 -7.59 11.75
CA ILE A 56 1.45 -7.96 13.00
C ILE A 56 1.79 -9.39 13.41
N ALA A 57 2.01 -10.28 12.44
CA ALA A 57 2.34 -11.68 12.68
C ALA A 57 3.81 -11.93 13.08
N ILE A 58 4.75 -11.11 12.59
CA ILE A 58 6.19 -11.34 12.72
C ILE A 58 6.80 -10.27 13.64
N PRO A 59 7.13 -10.61 14.90
CA PRO A 59 7.72 -9.67 15.86
C PRO A 59 9.23 -9.52 15.65
N ASP A 60 9.67 -9.09 14.47
CA ASP A 60 11.06 -8.77 14.17
C ASP A 60 11.19 -7.34 13.65
N MET A 61 12.09 -6.56 14.27
CA MET A 61 12.28 -5.14 13.99
C MET A 61 12.68 -4.86 12.53
N ARG A 62 13.58 -5.67 11.96
CA ARG A 62 14.09 -5.47 10.60
C ARG A 62 13.04 -5.84 9.57
N VAL A 63 12.34 -6.96 9.78
CA VAL A 63 11.25 -7.42 8.93
C VAL A 63 10.07 -6.46 8.97
N ASP A 64 9.64 -6.01 10.15
CA ASP A 64 8.53 -5.06 10.29
C ASP A 64 8.85 -3.73 9.59
N THR A 65 10.07 -3.21 9.77
CA THR A 65 10.53 -1.99 9.08
C THR A 65 10.54 -2.17 7.55
N ALA A 66 11.06 -3.29 7.04
CA ALA A 66 11.08 -3.57 5.61
C ALA A 66 9.67 -3.71 5.03
N LEU A 67 8.79 -4.44 5.73
CA LEU A 67 7.37 -4.57 5.36
C LEU A 67 6.63 -3.23 5.44
N ARG A 68 6.98 -2.35 6.38
CA ARG A 68 6.41 -0.99 6.47
C ARG A 68 6.79 -0.17 5.26
N ILE A 69 8.06 -0.15 4.88
CA ILE A 69 8.53 0.57 3.69
C ILE A 69 7.87 -0.01 2.43
N GLY A 70 7.88 -1.33 2.26
CA GLY A 70 7.23 -2.01 1.14
C GLY A 70 5.73 -1.72 1.07
N GLY A 71 5.03 -1.80 2.20
CA GLY A 71 3.63 -1.43 2.31
C GLY A 71 3.38 0.02 1.90
N LEU A 72 4.17 0.97 2.40
CA LEU A 72 4.02 2.38 2.02
C LEU A 72 4.22 2.62 0.51
N ILE A 73 5.11 1.88 -0.15
CA ILE A 73 5.35 1.94 -1.60
C ILE A 73 4.15 1.38 -2.36
N ILE A 74 3.71 0.17 -1.99
CA ILE A 74 2.57 -0.50 -2.63
C ILE A 74 1.25 0.26 -2.41
N GLY A 75 1.04 0.79 -1.21
CA GLY A 75 -0.10 1.63 -0.87
C GLY A 75 -0.14 2.89 -1.73
N LEU A 76 1.00 3.56 -1.94
CA LEU A 76 1.09 4.70 -2.85
C LEU A 76 0.78 4.30 -4.29
N ALA A 77 1.30 3.16 -4.76
CA ALA A 77 1.03 2.65 -6.10
C ALA A 77 -0.47 2.38 -6.33
N SER A 78 -1.21 2.00 -5.27
CA SER A 78 -2.66 1.78 -5.36
C SER A 78 -3.43 3.06 -5.73
N ILE A 79 -2.93 4.26 -5.37
CA ILE A 79 -3.49 5.54 -5.80
C ILE A 79 -3.39 5.68 -7.32
N GLY A 80 -2.25 5.30 -7.92
CA GLY A 80 -2.08 5.30 -9.37
C GLY A 80 -3.04 4.34 -10.08
N ALA A 81 -3.25 3.15 -9.53
CA ALA A 81 -4.25 2.21 -10.04
C ALA A 81 -5.67 2.76 -9.89
N TRP A 82 -6.00 3.43 -8.79
CA TRP A 82 -7.30 4.08 -8.59
C TRP A 82 -7.52 5.21 -9.61
N LEU A 83 -6.52 6.07 -9.86
CA LEU A 83 -6.60 7.11 -10.88
C LEU A 83 -6.78 6.53 -12.29
N TYR A 84 -6.13 5.41 -12.59
CA TYR A 84 -6.36 4.67 -13.83
C TYR A 84 -7.83 4.24 -13.94
N VAL A 85 -8.38 3.61 -12.89
CA VAL A 85 -9.79 3.19 -12.84
C VAL A 85 -10.73 4.37 -13.02
N ALA A 86 -10.49 5.48 -12.31
CA ALA A 86 -11.32 6.68 -12.38
C ALA A 86 -11.33 7.27 -13.80
N SER A 87 -10.16 7.35 -14.44
CA SER A 87 -10.05 7.81 -15.83
C SER A 87 -10.82 6.90 -16.78
N ALA A 88 -10.61 5.57 -16.71
CA ALA A 88 -11.25 4.63 -17.61
C ALA A 88 -12.78 4.58 -17.40
N TYR A 89 -13.23 4.58 -16.14
CA TYR A 89 -14.65 4.56 -15.78
C TYR A 89 -15.39 5.81 -16.27
N ALA A 90 -14.76 6.98 -16.17
CA ALA A 90 -15.34 8.24 -16.63
C ALA A 90 -15.23 8.45 -18.16
N GLY A 91 -14.67 7.48 -18.91
CA GLY A 91 -14.48 7.59 -20.36
C GLY A 91 -13.34 8.55 -20.78
N PHE A 92 -12.52 9.01 -19.83
CA PHE A 92 -11.35 9.84 -20.12
C PHE A 92 -10.13 9.01 -20.51
N SER A 93 -9.27 9.56 -21.36
CA SER A 93 -8.02 8.95 -21.81
C SER A 93 -6.78 9.41 -21.06
N TYR A 94 -6.91 10.00 -19.87
CA TYR A 94 -5.78 10.50 -19.07
C TYR A 94 -4.75 9.41 -18.75
N HIS A 95 -5.22 8.19 -18.49
CA HIS A 95 -4.39 7.02 -18.26
C HIS A 95 -3.59 6.56 -19.50
N ARG A 96 -3.95 7.02 -20.71
CA ARG A 96 -3.21 6.77 -21.96
C ARG A 96 -2.19 7.87 -22.27
N SER A 97 -2.38 9.08 -21.73
CA SER A 97 -1.49 10.22 -21.97
C SER A 97 -0.07 9.91 -21.48
N ARG A 98 0.90 9.94 -22.40
CA ARG A 98 2.31 9.72 -22.08
C ARG A 98 2.82 10.75 -21.09
N VAL A 99 2.38 12.01 -21.20
CA VAL A 99 2.77 13.09 -20.30
C VAL A 99 2.29 12.79 -18.88
N ASN A 100 1.00 12.45 -18.70
CA ASN A 100 0.43 12.16 -17.39
C ASN A 100 1.08 10.94 -16.75
N ARG A 101 1.31 9.88 -17.52
CA ARG A 101 1.99 8.66 -17.03
C ARG A 101 3.41 8.93 -16.59
N THR A 102 4.17 9.70 -17.37
CA THR A 102 5.55 10.07 -17.02
C THR A 102 5.57 10.94 -15.77
N LEU A 103 4.70 11.95 -15.68
CA LEU A 103 4.62 12.81 -14.50
C LEU A 103 4.26 12.00 -13.24
N ALA A 104 3.25 11.14 -13.32
CA ALA A 104 2.87 10.27 -12.23
C ALA A 104 4.01 9.33 -11.80
N LEU A 105 4.74 8.77 -12.77
CA LEU A 105 5.90 7.91 -12.49
C LEU A 105 7.04 8.68 -11.80
N VAL A 106 7.37 9.88 -12.29
CA VAL A 106 8.43 10.72 -11.69
C VAL A 106 8.08 11.09 -10.25
N ILE A 107 6.85 11.54 -10.00
CA ILE A 107 6.37 11.88 -8.66
C ILE A 107 6.41 10.63 -7.76
N TYR A 108 5.88 9.51 -8.24
CA TYR A 108 5.90 8.24 -7.51
C TYR A 108 7.34 7.83 -7.13
N LEU A 109 8.27 7.84 -8.09
CA LEU A 109 9.66 7.46 -7.84
C LEU A 109 10.36 8.40 -6.86
N GLY A 110 10.13 9.72 -6.97
CA GLY A 110 10.67 10.69 -6.01
C GLY A 110 10.22 10.39 -4.58
N ILE A 111 8.93 10.07 -4.39
CA ILE A 111 8.38 9.70 -3.09
C ILE A 111 8.91 8.34 -2.61
N VAL A 112 9.04 7.36 -3.51
CA VAL A 112 9.61 6.04 -3.19
C VAL A 112 11.06 6.17 -2.70
N ILE A 113 11.86 7.01 -3.35
CA ILE A 113 13.24 7.27 -2.92
C ILE A 113 13.23 7.78 -1.47
N ALA A 114 12.41 8.79 -1.15
CA ALA A 114 12.31 9.32 0.20
C ALA A 114 11.90 8.27 1.26
N LYS A 115 11.06 7.29 0.89
CA LYS A 115 10.67 6.17 1.78
C LYS A 115 11.79 5.16 1.95
N VAL A 116 12.47 4.77 0.87
CA VAL A 116 13.54 3.76 0.89
C VAL A 116 14.79 4.28 1.59
N THR A 117 15.09 5.57 1.45
CA THR A 117 16.22 6.22 2.13
C THR A 117 15.92 6.54 3.60
N ASN A 118 14.69 6.32 4.09
CA ASN A 118 14.32 6.63 5.47
C ASN A 118 15.29 6.08 6.53
N PRO A 119 15.83 4.84 6.44
CA PRO A 119 16.78 4.36 7.44
C PRO A 119 18.07 5.18 7.57
N ILE A 120 18.38 6.04 6.58
CA ILE A 120 19.57 6.91 6.58
C ILE A 120 19.28 8.21 7.33
N HIS A 121 18.10 8.81 7.14
CA HIS A 121 17.81 10.17 7.60
C HIS A 121 16.65 10.27 8.62
N ASN A 122 15.82 9.24 8.76
CA ASN A 122 14.65 9.15 9.65
C ASN A 122 13.59 10.26 9.48
N LEU A 123 13.67 11.03 8.40
CA LEU A 123 12.74 12.13 8.12
C LEU A 123 11.34 11.67 7.67
N TYR A 124 11.17 10.41 7.25
CA TYR A 124 9.86 9.87 6.84
C TYR A 124 9.12 9.24 8.03
N PHE A 125 9.81 8.41 8.82
CA PHE A 125 9.33 7.94 10.11
C PHE A 125 10.48 7.52 11.01
N ILE A 126 10.22 7.46 12.32
CA ILE A 126 11.08 6.81 13.32
C ILE A 126 10.37 5.56 13.85
N PRO A 127 10.97 4.36 13.72
CA PRO A 127 10.40 3.15 14.31
C PRO A 127 10.62 3.14 15.84
N THR A 128 9.57 2.89 16.60
CA THR A 128 9.62 2.74 18.06
C THR A 128 8.94 1.44 18.47
N GLN A 129 9.60 0.64 19.29
CA GLN A 129 9.00 -0.58 19.82
C GLN A 129 8.05 -0.21 20.97
N GLU A 130 6.80 -0.63 20.85
CA GLU A 130 5.78 -0.45 21.88
C GLU A 130 5.28 -1.82 22.35
N ALA A 131 4.91 -1.91 23.63
CA ALA A 131 4.47 -3.16 24.25
C ALA A 131 2.94 -3.25 24.44
N LEU A 132 2.24 -2.11 24.36
CA LEU A 132 0.79 -2.01 24.57
C LEU A 132 0.10 -1.60 23.26
N PRO A 133 -1.03 -2.20 22.89
CA PRO A 133 -1.71 -3.31 23.58
C PRO A 133 -0.98 -4.66 23.44
N PHE A 134 -0.11 -4.81 22.45
CA PHE A 134 0.77 -5.97 22.25
C PHE A 134 2.14 -5.48 21.75
N VAL A 135 3.15 -6.35 21.71
CA VAL A 135 4.47 -5.99 21.18
C VAL A 135 4.38 -5.74 19.68
N HIS A 136 4.67 -4.51 19.25
CA HIS A 136 4.64 -4.09 17.86
C HIS A 136 5.60 -2.92 17.61
N LEU A 137 5.98 -2.66 16.35
CA LEU A 137 6.54 -1.35 16.02
C LEU A 137 5.43 -0.34 15.78
N SER A 138 5.53 0.75 16.51
CA SER A 138 4.91 2.02 16.19
C SER A 138 5.84 2.82 15.26
N PHE A 139 5.26 3.70 14.45
CA PHE A 139 5.96 4.46 13.43
C PHE A 139 5.60 5.92 13.56
N ASN A 140 6.43 6.67 14.27
CA ASN A 140 6.21 8.09 14.51
C ASN A 140 6.46 8.86 13.20
N PRO A 141 5.47 9.59 12.67
CA PRO A 141 5.61 10.34 11.44
C PRO A 141 6.71 11.41 11.55
N GLY A 142 7.64 11.40 10.60
CA GLY A 142 8.61 12.48 10.44
C GLY A 142 8.08 13.63 9.56
N PRO A 143 8.85 14.70 9.35
CA PRO A 143 8.41 15.84 8.54
C PRO A 143 8.07 15.46 7.09
N LEU A 144 8.84 14.57 6.45
CA LEU A 144 8.57 14.14 5.06
C LEU A 144 7.28 13.34 4.90
N TYR A 145 6.73 12.79 5.99
CA TYR A 145 5.46 12.07 5.96
C TYR A 145 4.30 12.96 5.48
N TRP A 146 4.33 14.25 5.81
CA TRP A 146 3.22 15.19 5.58
C TRP A 146 3.21 15.85 4.20
N PHE A 147 4.26 15.64 3.39
CA PHE A 147 4.36 16.19 2.03
C PHE A 147 3.82 15.26 0.95
N VAL A 148 3.28 14.11 1.34
CA VAL A 148 2.76 13.04 0.46
C VAL A 148 1.34 12.73 0.85
#